data_AF-A0AAD6MCW7-F1
#
_entry.id   AF-A0AAD6MCW7-F1
#
_cell.length_a   1.000
_cell.length_b   1.000
_cell.length_c   1.000
_cell.angle_alpha   90.00
_cell.angle_beta   90.00
_cell.angle_gamma   90.00
#
_symmetry.space_group_name_H-M   'P 1'
#
loop_
_entity.id
_entity.type
_entity.pdbx_description
1 polymer ?
#
loop_
_entity_poly.entity_id
_entity_poly.type
_entity_poly.pdbx_seq_one_letter_code
_entity_poly.pdbx_strand_id
1 'polypeptide(L)'
;MNTHPVEPTWLNEFSGVMKNVNGPVTAAKTIYEDDKAFLVIVSLPFADLQRVKVTWRNTKLHGIVKISCTSTACMPFIKRHDRTFKLTDPTPEHCPPGEFIREIPLPNLIPEDAKLEAYRDETGTVLEIIVPKHRVGPEEHEVRVCLRPPPWSE
;
A
#
# COMPACT_ATOMS: atom_id res chain seq x y z
N MET A 1 -23.79 16.69 6.45
CA MET A 1 -22.92 17.87 6.38
C MET A 1 -21.71 17.48 5.56
N ASN A 2 -21.54 18.06 4.36
CA ASN A 2 -20.30 17.91 3.60
C ASN A 2 -19.25 18.79 4.28
N THR A 3 -18.48 18.21 5.20
CA THR A 3 -17.26 18.83 5.71
C THR A 3 -16.23 18.75 4.59
N HIS A 4 -16.07 19.83 3.84
CA HIS A 4 -14.85 20.01 3.07
C HIS A 4 -13.68 19.92 4.07
N PRO A 5 -12.69 19.02 3.86
CA PRO A 5 -11.51 19.03 4.69
C PRO A 5 -10.90 20.41 4.57
N VAL A 6 -10.91 21.18 5.66
CA VAL A 6 -10.17 22.43 5.73
C VAL A 6 -8.72 22.04 5.46
N GLU A 7 -8.14 22.62 4.42
CA GLU A 7 -6.76 22.36 4.06
C GLU A 7 -5.88 22.65 5.27
N PRO A 8 -5.05 21.70 5.73
CA PRO A 8 -4.24 21.91 6.91
C PRO A 8 -3.40 23.18 6.77
N THR A 9 -3.44 24.07 7.76
CA THR A 9 -2.78 25.40 7.69
C THR A 9 -1.28 25.30 7.45
N TRP A 10 -0.66 24.20 7.91
CA TRP A 10 0.76 23.90 7.71
C TRP A 10 1.16 23.72 6.24
N LEU A 11 0.24 23.43 5.31
CA LEU A 11 0.58 23.27 3.88
C LEU A 11 1.20 24.53 3.28
N ASN A 12 0.84 25.70 3.80
CA ASN A 12 1.40 26.98 3.39
C ASN A 12 2.78 27.28 3.97
N GLU A 13 3.21 26.51 4.98
CA GLU A 13 4.50 26.67 5.65
C GLU A 13 5.64 25.96 4.89
N PHE A 14 5.30 25.04 3.98
CA PHE A 14 6.26 24.36 3.13
C PHE A 14 6.70 25.20 1.93
N SER A 15 7.96 25.04 1.51
CA SER A 15 8.53 25.67 0.31
C SER A 15 9.36 24.68 -0.52
N GLY A 16 9.72 25.05 -1.75
CA GLY A 16 10.48 24.19 -2.66
C GLY A 16 9.72 22.94 -3.10
N VAL A 17 10.44 21.82 -3.26
CA VAL A 17 9.87 20.55 -3.77
C VAL A 17 8.78 19.96 -2.86
N MET A 18 8.75 20.35 -1.58
CA MET A 18 7.73 19.91 -0.63
C MET A 18 6.32 20.40 -0.98
N LYS A 19 6.17 21.48 -1.76
CA LYS A 19 4.86 21.93 -2.27
C LYS A 19 4.26 21.02 -3.35
N ASN A 20 5.08 20.16 -3.97
CA ASN A 20 4.66 19.32 -5.09
C ASN A 20 4.30 17.90 -4.66
N VAL A 21 4.40 17.58 -3.37
CA VAL A 21 4.08 16.26 -2.83
C VAL A 21 2.89 16.36 -1.90
N ASN A 22 1.98 15.39 -2.02
CA ASN A 22 0.76 15.32 -1.23
C ASN A 22 0.57 13.87 -0.78
N GLY A 23 0.03 13.68 0.42
CA GLY A 23 -0.30 12.36 0.94
C GLY A 23 0.14 12.15 2.39
N PRO A 24 -0.27 11.02 2.99
CA PRO A 24 0.10 10.70 4.35
C PRO A 24 1.59 10.37 4.44
N VAL A 25 2.24 10.76 5.54
CA VAL A 25 3.64 10.42 5.82
C VAL A 25 3.79 8.92 6.10
N THR A 26 2.88 8.35 6.88
CA THR A 26 2.80 6.91 7.14
C THR A 26 2.01 6.23 6.02
N ALA A 27 2.53 5.14 5.49
CA ALA A 27 2.02 4.43 4.33
C ALA A 27 1.99 5.26 3.03
N ALA A 28 2.83 6.30 2.94
CA ALA A 28 3.15 6.94 1.67
C ALA A 28 3.78 5.90 0.74
N LYS A 29 3.51 5.98 -0.56
CA LYS A 29 4.00 4.98 -1.50
C LYS A 29 4.60 5.60 -2.75
N THR A 30 5.54 4.87 -3.33
CA THR A 30 5.97 5.01 -4.72
C THR A 30 5.93 3.64 -5.36
N ILE A 31 5.59 3.59 -6.65
CA ILE A 31 5.57 2.34 -7.43
C ILE A 31 6.56 2.53 -8.57
N TYR A 32 7.52 1.62 -8.65
CA TYR A 32 8.41 1.45 -9.79
C TYR A 32 7.99 0.20 -10.56
N GLU A 33 8.36 0.13 -11.82
CA GLU A 33 8.07 -1.00 -12.69
C GLU A 33 9.29 -1.29 -13.56
N ASP A 34 9.61 -2.57 -13.71
CA ASP A 34 10.47 -3.08 -14.78
C ASP A 34 9.70 -4.12 -15.61
N ASP A 35 10.36 -4.80 -16.54
CA ASP A 35 9.71 -5.79 -17.41
C ASP A 35 9.11 -7.00 -16.66
N LYS A 36 9.56 -7.28 -15.44
CA LYS A 36 9.24 -8.50 -14.68
C LYS A 36 8.34 -8.26 -13.48
N ALA A 37 8.41 -7.09 -12.84
CA ALA A 37 7.74 -6.82 -11.58
C ALA A 37 7.38 -5.35 -11.38
N PHE A 38 6.43 -5.12 -10.47
CA PHE A 38 6.28 -3.84 -9.79
C PHE A 38 7.08 -3.87 -8.48
N LEU A 39 7.79 -2.79 -8.15
CA LEU A 39 8.36 -2.55 -6.84
C LEU A 39 7.56 -1.45 -6.15
N VAL A 40 6.82 -1.81 -5.10
CA VAL A 40 6.10 -0.86 -4.26
C VAL A 40 6.96 -0.54 -3.05
N ILE A 41 7.40 0.72 -2.93
CA ILE A 41 8.13 1.21 -1.76
C ILE A 41 7.15 1.99 -0.89
N VAL A 42 7.07 1.64 0.39
CA VAL A 42 6.13 2.23 1.35
C VAL A 42 6.86 2.72 2.59
N SER A 43 6.63 3.98 2.96
CA SER A 43 7.16 4.54 4.21
C SER A 43 6.33 4.08 5.41
N LEU A 44 6.98 3.58 6.45
CA LEU A 44 6.36 3.12 7.71
C LEU A 44 7.01 3.77 8.95
N PRO A 45 7.13 5.11 9.01
CA PRO A 45 7.64 5.76 10.20
C PRO A 45 6.71 5.51 11.39
N PHE A 46 7.31 5.22 12.55
CA PHE A 46 6.62 4.98 13.81
C PHE A 46 5.57 3.86 13.75
N ALA A 47 5.79 2.83 12.93
CA ALA A 47 4.90 1.68 12.83
C ALA A 47 5.34 0.53 13.75
N ASP A 48 4.40 -0.26 14.27
CA ASP A 48 4.71 -1.56 14.88
C ASP A 48 5.06 -2.54 13.77
N LEU A 49 6.36 -2.67 13.52
CA LEU A 49 6.87 -3.51 12.47
C LEU A 49 6.49 -4.97 12.69
N GLN A 50 6.38 -5.48 13.92
CA GLN A 50 6.02 -6.89 14.14
C GLN A 50 4.59 -7.21 13.65
N ARG A 51 3.75 -6.19 13.46
CA ARG A 51 2.35 -6.34 13.03
C ARG A 51 2.11 -6.02 11.56
N VAL A 52 3.14 -5.66 10.80
CA VAL A 52 2.98 -5.40 9.35
C VAL A 52 2.58 -6.69 8.65
N LYS A 53 1.44 -6.66 7.98
CA LYS A 53 0.93 -7.74 7.13
C LYS A 53 0.71 -7.22 5.72
N VAL A 54 1.25 -7.95 4.75
CA VAL A 54 1.00 -7.72 3.33
C VAL A 54 0.09 -8.83 2.83
N THR A 55 -0.97 -8.44 2.14
CA THR A 55 -1.89 -9.35 1.45
C THR A 55 -2.17 -8.78 0.08
N TRP A 56 -2.68 -9.58 -0.84
CA TRP A 56 -3.09 -9.10 -2.14
C TRP A 56 -4.37 -9.78 -2.59
N ARG A 57 -5.06 -9.13 -3.51
CA ARG A 57 -6.25 -9.66 -4.19
C ARG A 57 -6.38 -9.04 -5.57
N ASN A 58 -7.01 -9.75 -6.49
CA ASN A 58 -7.45 -9.16 -7.75
C ASN A 58 -8.88 -8.62 -7.65
N THR A 59 -9.11 -7.52 -8.36
CA THR A 59 -10.45 -7.12 -8.82
C THR A 59 -10.65 -7.65 -10.25
N LYS A 60 -11.75 -7.27 -10.90
CA LYS A 60 -11.95 -7.59 -12.32
C LYS A 60 -10.93 -6.92 -13.25
N LEU A 61 -10.33 -5.81 -12.84
CA LEU A 61 -9.53 -4.94 -13.72
C LEU A 61 -8.07 -4.80 -13.28
N HIS A 62 -7.77 -4.98 -12.01
CA HIS A 62 -6.42 -4.78 -11.47
C HIS A 62 -6.19 -5.53 -10.16
N GLY A 63 -4.92 -5.78 -9.87
CA GLY A 63 -4.45 -6.26 -8.57
C GLY A 63 -4.42 -5.16 -7.53
N ILE A 64 -4.63 -5.53 -6.28
CA ILE A 64 -4.54 -4.65 -5.12
C ILE A 64 -3.58 -5.30 -4.13
N VAL A 65 -2.55 -4.56 -3.74
CA VAL A 65 -1.72 -4.86 -2.57
C VAL A 65 -2.31 -4.16 -1.37
N LYS A 66 -2.58 -4.92 -0.30
CA LYS A 66 -3.13 -4.42 0.95
C LYS A 66 -2.12 -4.59 2.07
N ILE A 67 -1.81 -3.47 2.73
CA ILE A 67 -0.95 -3.39 3.90
C ILE A 67 -1.83 -3.15 5.12
N SER A 68 -1.65 -3.95 6.16
CA SER A 68 -2.26 -3.75 7.48
C SER A 68 -1.16 -3.62 8.53
N CYS A 69 -1.25 -2.62 9.40
CA CYS A 69 -0.25 -2.35 10.43
C CYS A 69 -0.84 -1.47 11.54
N THR A 70 -0.04 -1.16 12.56
CA THR A 70 -0.40 -0.30 13.69
C THR A 70 0.57 0.89 13.76
N SER A 71 0.03 2.10 13.73
CA SER A 71 0.80 3.31 14.05
C SER A 71 1.02 3.38 15.56
N THR A 72 2.26 3.71 15.94
CA THR A 72 2.71 3.97 17.32
C THR A 72 3.10 5.43 17.52
N ALA A 73 2.94 6.27 16.49
CA ALA A 73 3.14 7.71 16.59
C ALA A 73 2.05 8.36 17.44
N CYS A 74 2.32 9.59 17.88
CA CYS A 74 1.36 10.44 18.60
C CYS A 74 0.73 9.79 19.84
N MET A 75 1.40 8.80 20.44
CA MET A 75 0.98 8.23 21.73
C MET A 75 0.94 9.34 22.78
N PRO A 76 -0.11 9.43 23.62
CA PRO A 76 -0.23 10.51 24.61
C PRO A 76 0.96 10.61 25.57
N PHE A 77 1.61 9.47 25.84
CA PHE A 77 2.83 9.39 26.63
C PHE A 77 3.82 8.42 25.97
N ILE A 78 5.11 8.77 25.99
CA ILE A 78 6.21 7.90 25.54
C ILE A 78 7.30 7.81 26.61
N LYS A 79 7.97 6.67 26.72
CA LYS A 79 9.15 6.50 27.59
C LYS A 79 10.42 6.45 26.75
N ARG A 80 11.41 7.31 27.05
CA ARG A 80 12.74 7.33 26.41
C ARG A 80 13.80 7.69 27.45
N HIS A 81 14.91 6.96 27.47
CA HIS A 81 16.01 7.18 28.43
C HIS A 81 15.53 7.31 29.88
N ASP A 82 14.67 6.37 30.32
CA ASP A 82 14.02 6.36 31.64
C ASP A 82 13.15 7.56 32.02
N ARG A 83 12.85 8.43 31.06
CA ARG A 83 11.95 9.57 31.22
C ARG A 83 10.63 9.34 30.49
N THR A 84 9.55 9.85 31.06
CA THR A 84 8.23 9.88 30.43
C THR A 84 7.97 11.27 29.84
N PHE A 85 7.60 11.33 28.57
CA PHE A 85 7.23 12.55 27.86
C PHE A 85 5.75 12.51 27.51
N LYS A 86 5.06 13.63 27.67
CA LYS A 86 3.65 13.81 27.30
C LYS A 86 3.57 14.54 25.96
N LEU A 87 2.66 14.11 25.07
CA LEU A 87 2.36 14.85 23.85
C LEU A 87 1.70 16.19 24.20
N THR A 88 2.31 17.29 23.76
CA THR A 88 1.82 18.66 24.02
C THR A 88 1.43 19.42 22.76
N ASP A 89 1.84 18.92 21.59
CA ASP A 89 1.51 19.50 20.30
C ASP A 89 0.01 19.31 20.02
N PRO A 90 -0.77 20.39 19.82
CA PRO A 90 -2.19 20.31 19.53
C PRO A 90 -2.49 19.86 18.08
N THR A 91 -1.51 19.93 17.18
CA THR A 91 -1.68 19.65 15.74
C THR A 91 -0.53 18.79 15.21
N PRO A 92 -0.32 17.58 15.75
CA PRO A 92 0.77 16.71 15.32
C PRO A 92 0.57 16.27 13.87
N GLU A 93 1.65 16.30 13.09
CA GLU A 93 1.65 15.94 11.66
C GLU A 93 1.65 14.43 11.42
N HIS A 94 2.12 13.64 12.38
CA HIS A 94 2.23 12.19 12.26
C HIS A 94 0.87 11.49 12.43
N CYS A 95 0.77 10.31 11.82
CA CYS A 95 -0.39 9.45 11.93
C CYS A 95 -0.74 9.17 13.41
N PRO A 96 -2.00 9.36 13.85
CA PRO A 96 -2.44 9.00 15.19
C PRO A 96 -2.14 7.53 15.53
N PRO A 97 -2.07 7.15 16.82
CA PRO A 97 -1.87 5.76 17.19
C PRO A 97 -3.11 4.92 16.84
N GLY A 98 -2.89 3.70 16.37
CA GLY A 98 -3.98 2.77 16.05
C GLY A 98 -3.73 1.93 14.79
N GLU A 99 -4.64 1.00 14.53
CA GLU A 99 -4.58 0.16 13.34
C GLU A 99 -4.91 0.96 12.08
N PHE A 100 -4.18 0.69 11.00
CA PHE A 100 -4.46 1.26 9.69
C PHE A 100 -4.36 0.21 8.59
N ILE A 101 -5.05 0.52 7.49
CA ILE A 101 -5.03 -0.26 6.26
C ILE A 101 -4.71 0.66 5.10
N ARG A 102 -3.82 0.22 4.22
CA ARG A 102 -3.53 0.86 2.95
C ARG A 102 -3.75 -0.12 1.81
N GLU A 103 -4.70 0.18 0.93
CA GLU A 103 -4.87 -0.53 -0.34
C GLU A 103 -4.17 0.25 -1.47
N ILE A 104 -3.41 -0.48 -2.28
CA ILE A 104 -2.56 0.01 -3.35
C ILE A 104 -2.98 -0.69 -4.64
N PRO A 105 -3.76 -0.04 -5.52
CA PRO A 105 -4.07 -0.61 -6.82
C PRO A 105 -2.81 -0.62 -7.70
N LEU A 106 -2.62 -1.72 -8.42
CA LEU A 106 -1.59 -1.87 -9.45
C LEU A 106 -2.21 -1.63 -10.84
N PRO A 107 -1.41 -1.32 -11.86
CA PRO A 107 -1.92 -1.18 -13.24
C PRO A 107 -2.45 -2.49 -13.83
N ASN A 108 -1.98 -3.64 -13.37
CA ASN A 108 -2.30 -4.97 -13.92
C ASN A 108 -2.86 -5.92 -12.85
N LEU A 109 -3.47 -7.01 -13.29
CA LEU A 109 -3.77 -8.15 -12.43
C LEU A 109 -2.48 -8.81 -11.94
N ILE A 110 -2.52 -9.31 -10.71
CA ILE A 110 -1.44 -10.13 -10.13
C ILE A 110 -1.69 -11.58 -10.57
N PRO A 111 -0.68 -12.31 -11.11
CA PRO A 111 -0.85 -13.73 -11.45
C PRO A 111 -1.39 -14.55 -10.26
N GLU A 112 -2.25 -15.53 -10.51
CA GLU A 112 -2.87 -16.32 -9.43
C GLU A 112 -1.85 -17.09 -8.57
N ASP A 113 -0.76 -17.53 -9.18
CA ASP A 113 0.35 -18.24 -8.56
C ASP A 113 1.50 -17.31 -8.11
N ALA A 114 1.31 -15.99 -8.20
CA ALA A 114 2.34 -15.02 -7.87
C ALA A 114 2.77 -15.13 -6.40
N LYS A 115 4.08 -15.18 -6.21
CA LYS A 115 4.71 -15.07 -4.90
C LYS A 115 5.23 -13.65 -4.75
N LEU A 116 4.53 -12.85 -3.95
CA LEU A 116 5.01 -11.52 -3.58
C LEU A 116 6.11 -11.67 -2.53
N GLU A 117 7.14 -10.85 -2.68
CA GLU A 117 8.21 -10.73 -1.69
C GLU A 117 8.07 -9.39 -0.99
N ALA A 118 8.30 -9.36 0.32
CA ALA A 118 8.20 -8.14 1.11
C ALA A 118 9.37 -8.04 2.08
N TYR A 119 10.10 -6.93 1.98
CA TYR A 119 11.35 -6.69 2.72
C TYR A 119 11.26 -5.38 3.50
N ARG A 120 11.92 -5.34 4.64
CA ARG A 120 12.13 -4.09 5.38
C ARG A 120 13.56 -3.64 5.17
N ASP A 121 13.76 -2.33 5.10
CA ASP A 121 15.09 -1.76 5.19
C ASP A 121 15.71 -2.01 6.58
N GLU A 122 17.01 -1.82 6.69
CA GLU A 122 17.78 -2.06 7.92
C GLU A 122 17.25 -1.23 9.11
N THR A 123 16.72 -0.05 8.83
CA THR A 123 16.14 0.87 9.82
C THR A 123 14.68 0.55 10.15
N GLY A 124 14.03 -0.34 9.41
CA GLY A 124 12.63 -0.73 9.56
C GLY A 124 11.62 0.37 9.20
N THR A 125 12.07 1.44 8.54
CA THR A 125 11.25 2.61 8.16
C THR A 125 10.65 2.50 6.78
N VAL A 126 11.10 1.55 5.97
CA VAL A 126 10.63 1.31 4.61
C VAL A 126 10.22 -0.15 4.47
N LEU A 127 9.09 -0.36 3.80
CA LEU A 127 8.63 -1.66 3.32
C LEU A 127 8.70 -1.67 1.80
N GLU A 128 9.50 -2.59 1.26
CA GLU A 128 9.57 -2.89 -0.16
C GLU A 128 8.70 -4.11 -0.44
N ILE A 129 7.85 -4.04 -1.46
CA ILE A 129 7.02 -5.16 -1.90
C ILE A 129 7.26 -5.38 -3.39
N ILE A 130 7.81 -6.53 -3.75
CA ILE A 130 8.00 -6.95 -5.13
C ILE A 130 6.77 -7.75 -5.55
N VAL A 131 6.12 -7.29 -6.61
CA VAL A 131 4.92 -7.91 -7.17
C VAL A 131 5.21 -8.39 -8.59
N PRO A 132 5.30 -9.70 -8.81
CA PRO A 132 5.54 -10.25 -10.14
C PRO A 132 4.46 -9.82 -11.13
N LYS A 133 4.88 -9.44 -12.34
CA LYS A 133 3.98 -9.30 -13.49
C LYS A 133 3.84 -10.67 -14.14
N HIS A 134 2.64 -10.96 -14.64
CA HIS A 134 2.45 -12.14 -15.47
C HIS A 134 3.16 -11.93 -16.82
N ARG A 135 4.19 -12.73 -17.14
CA ARG A 135 4.61 -13.02 -18.54
C ARG A 135 5.70 -14.08 -18.67
N VAL A 136 5.39 -15.11 -19.47
CA VAL A 136 6.29 -15.64 -20.50
C VAL A 136 5.47 -15.84 -21.79
N GLY A 137 5.54 -14.88 -22.73
CA GLY A 137 4.97 -15.01 -24.08
C GLY A 137 3.46 -14.81 -24.24
N PRO A 138 2.93 -14.81 -25.48
CA PRO A 138 1.49 -14.95 -25.72
C PRO A 138 1.04 -16.33 -25.21
N GLU A 139 0.15 -16.37 -24.22
CA GLU A 139 -0.55 -17.60 -23.86
C GLU A 139 -1.60 -17.90 -24.93
N GLU A 140 -1.41 -19.01 -25.65
CA GLU A 140 -2.46 -19.60 -26.47
C GLU A 140 -3.24 -20.58 -25.58
N HIS A 141 -4.54 -20.36 -25.45
CA HIS A 141 -5.43 -21.29 -24.75
C HIS A 141 -6.24 -22.08 -25.78
N GLU A 142 -6.13 -23.41 -25.73
CA GLU A 142 -6.98 -24.29 -26.53
C GLU A 142 -8.42 -24.23 -26.02
N VAL A 143 -9.36 -23.89 -26.90
CA VAL A 143 -10.79 -23.89 -26.59
C VAL A 143 -11.39 -25.20 -27.08
N ARG A 144 -11.99 -25.97 -26.16
CA ARG A 144 -12.74 -27.17 -26.52
C ARG A 144 -13.97 -26.77 -27.35
N VAL A 145 -13.99 -27.14 -28.62
CA VAL A 145 -15.14 -26.96 -29.51
C VAL A 145 -16.14 -28.08 -29.25
N CYS A 146 -17.29 -27.74 -28.69
CA CYS A 146 -18.43 -28.66 -28.58
C CYS A 146 -19.33 -28.53 -29.81
N LEU A 147 -19.70 -29.67 -30.41
CA LEU A 147 -20.76 -29.70 -31.43
C LEU A 147 -22.08 -29.31 -30.75
N ARG A 148 -22.71 -28.25 -31.26
CA ARG A 148 -24.08 -27.91 -30.86
C ARG A 148 -24.99 -29.04 -31.38
N PRO A 149 -25.85 -29.65 -30.56
CA PRO A 149 -26.81 -30.64 -31.06
C PRO A 149 -27.64 -30.01 -32.19
N PRO A 150 -27.91 -30.75 -33.29
CA PRO A 150 -28.83 -30.26 -34.31
C PRO A 150 -30.17 -29.93 -33.62
N PRO A 151 -30.85 -28.84 -34.01
CA PRO A 151 -32.03 -28.36 -33.28
C PRO A 151 -33.21 -29.35 -33.29
N TRP A 152 -33.12 -30.47 -34.00
CA TRP A 152 -34.17 -31.48 -34.13
C TRP A 152 -33.52 -32.86 -34.25
N SER A 153 -33.78 -33.74 -33.30
CA SER A 153 -33.74 -35.18 -33.48
C SER A 153 -35.19 -35.63 -33.28
N GLU A 154 -35.87 -36.00 -34.37
CA GLU A 154 -37.13 -36.75 -34.31
C GLU A 154 -36.91 -38.14 -33.71
#